data_AF-A0A8A2VEQ3-F1
#
_entry.id   AF-A0A8A2VEQ3-F1
#
_cell.length_a   1.000
_cell.length_b   1.000
_cell.length_c   1.000
_cell.angle_alpha   90.00
_cell.angle_beta   90.00
_cell.angle_gamma   90.00
#
_symmetry.space_group_name_H-M   'P 1'
#
loop_
_entity.id
_entity.type
_entity.pdbx_description
1 polymer ?
#
loop_
_entity_poly.entity_id
_entity_poly.type
_entity_poly.pdbx_seq_one_letter_code
_entity_poly.pdbx_strand_id
1 'polypeptide(L)'
;MSDTPALSTNTAPEAAKDVPPSAKLVLTVLVHEGTLTQSRLAEETMLPARTVRYALNQLEDRDLVTSEISFMDARQNVYSLNDERFAEAASR
;
A
#
# COMPACT_ATOMS: atom_id res chain seq x y z
N MET A 1 7.56 7.89 19.22
CA MET A 1 7.09 9.11 18.54
C MET A 1 7.19 8.81 17.07
N SER A 2 6.09 8.34 16.49
CA SER A 2 6.03 8.04 15.06
C SER A 2 5.28 9.19 14.44
N ASP A 3 5.99 10.06 13.73
CA ASP A 3 5.38 11.08 12.88
C ASP A 3 4.67 10.35 11.74
N THR A 4 3.36 10.18 11.86
CA THR A 4 2.51 9.80 10.74
C THR A 4 2.37 11.04 9.85
N PRO A 5 2.89 11.04 8.61
CA PRO A 5 2.64 12.14 7.71
C PRO A 5 1.15 12.11 7.37
N ALA A 6 0.44 13.18 7.74
CA ALA A 6 -0.94 13.37 7.38
C ALA A 6 -1.05 13.53 5.85
N LEU A 7 -1.30 12.42 5.14
CA LEU A 7 -1.65 12.47 3.72
C LEU A 7 -3.04 13.12 3.59
N SER A 8 -3.07 14.42 3.29
CA SER A 8 -4.26 15.06 2.73
C SER A 8 -4.55 14.42 1.37
N THR A 9 -5.76 13.93 1.20
CA THR A 9 -6.23 13.10 0.07
C THR A 9 -6.16 13.75 -1.33
N ASN A 10 -5.66 14.99 -1.44
CA ASN A 10 -5.57 15.71 -2.70
C ASN A 10 -4.23 15.51 -3.45
N THR A 11 -3.38 14.62 -2.93
CA THR A 11 -1.97 14.46 -3.31
C THR A 11 -1.65 13.05 -3.82
N ALA A 12 -2.68 12.27 -4.20
CA ALA A 12 -2.45 10.92 -4.71
C ALA A 12 -1.69 10.97 -6.05
N PRO A 13 -0.62 10.16 -6.23
CA PRO A 13 0.09 10.05 -7.50
C PRO A 13 -0.86 9.68 -8.65
N GLU A 14 -0.62 10.20 -9.86
CA GLU A 14 -1.47 9.92 -11.04
C GLU A 14 -1.61 8.41 -11.29
N ALA A 15 -0.53 7.66 -11.07
CA ALA A 15 -0.52 6.20 -11.19
C ALA A 15 -1.56 5.51 -10.28
N ALA A 16 -1.94 6.12 -9.14
CA ALA A 16 -2.97 5.60 -8.25
C ALA A 16 -4.40 5.82 -8.78
N LYS A 17 -4.62 6.69 -9.77
CA LYS A 17 -5.94 6.89 -10.38
C LYS A 17 -6.31 5.72 -11.29
N ASP A 18 -5.31 5.20 -12.03
CA ASP A 18 -5.43 4.15 -13.04
C ASP A 18 -5.34 2.71 -12.51
N VAL A 19 -5.26 2.52 -11.18
CA VAL A 19 -5.24 1.17 -10.60
C VAL A 19 -6.65 0.55 -10.57
N PRO A 20 -6.77 -0.78 -10.73
CA PRO A 20 -8.04 -1.49 -10.58
C PRO A 20 -8.68 -1.27 -9.19
N PRO A 21 -10.01 -1.44 -9.05
CA PRO A 21 -10.71 -1.21 -7.79
C PRO A 21 -10.17 -2.00 -6.59
N SER A 22 -9.80 -3.27 -6.81
CA SER A 22 -9.22 -4.11 -5.76
C SER A 22 -7.87 -3.59 -5.26
N ALA A 23 -7.02 -3.10 -6.16
CA ALA A 23 -5.75 -2.48 -5.82
C ALA A 23 -5.93 -1.15 -5.11
N LYS A 24 -6.91 -0.34 -5.55
CA LYS A 24 -7.29 0.90 -4.88
C LYS A 24 -7.72 0.64 -3.43
N LEU A 25 -8.52 -0.40 -3.19
CA LEU A 25 -8.94 -0.78 -1.84
C LEU A 25 -7.76 -1.18 -0.95
N VAL A 26 -6.83 -2.00 -1.46
CA VAL A 26 -5.60 -2.37 -0.73
C VAL A 26 -4.79 -1.12 -0.36
N LEU A 27 -4.64 -0.19 -1.31
CA LEU A 27 -3.95 1.07 -1.08
C LEU A 27 -4.63 1.90 0.03
N THR A 28 -5.95 2.02 -0.02
CA THR A 28 -6.73 2.72 1.02
C THR A 28 -6.51 2.10 2.39
N VAL A 29 -6.52 0.75 2.50
CA VAL A 29 -6.23 0.08 3.78
C VAL A 29 -4.82 0.41 4.28
N LEU A 30 -3.81 0.38 3.42
CA LEU A 30 -2.44 0.76 3.79
C LEU A 30 -2.33 2.24 4.23
N VAL A 31 -3.11 3.14 3.64
CA VAL A 31 -3.18 4.55 4.08
C VAL A 31 -3.71 4.66 5.52
N HIS A 32 -4.70 3.84 5.89
CA HIS A 32 -5.34 3.90 7.21
C HIS A 32 -4.57 3.13 8.28
N GLU A 33 -4.10 1.94 7.95
CA GLU A 33 -3.49 1.00 8.91
C GLU A 33 -1.95 1.07 8.91
N GLY A 34 -1.35 1.71 7.91
CA GLY A 34 0.09 1.76 7.72
C GLY A 34 0.62 0.43 7.16
N THR A 35 1.60 -0.15 7.84
CA THR A 35 2.34 -1.32 7.36
C THR A 35 1.65 -2.63 7.74
N LEU A 36 1.33 -3.46 6.74
CA LEU A 36 0.61 -4.73 6.95
C LEU A 36 1.21 -5.89 6.15
N THR A 37 1.08 -7.12 6.67
CA THR A 37 1.40 -8.32 5.90
C THR A 37 0.30 -8.60 4.86
N GLN A 38 0.61 -9.42 3.84
CA GLN A 38 -0.38 -9.85 2.84
C GLN A 38 -1.61 -10.54 3.47
N SER A 39 -1.42 -11.32 4.54
CA SER A 39 -2.54 -11.99 5.22
C SER A 39 -3.44 -11.00 5.95
N ARG A 40 -2.85 -10.03 6.66
CA ARG A 40 -3.61 -8.96 7.31
C ARG A 40 -4.35 -8.11 6.30
N LEU A 41 -3.74 -7.79 5.16
CA LEU A 41 -4.43 -7.09 4.07
C LEU A 41 -5.63 -7.87 3.54
N ALA A 42 -5.56 -9.20 3.45
CA ALA A 42 -6.71 -10.01 3.06
C ALA A 42 -7.84 -9.96 4.10
N GLU A 43 -7.51 -9.93 5.38
CA GLU A 43 -8.47 -9.77 6.47
C GLU A 43 -9.13 -8.39 6.45
N GLU A 44 -8.35 -7.30 6.41
CA GLU A 44 -8.88 -5.93 6.47
C GLU A 44 -9.68 -5.56 5.21
N THR A 45 -9.25 -6.01 4.03
CA THR A 45 -9.96 -5.71 2.77
C THR A 45 -11.15 -6.62 2.51
N MET A 46 -11.28 -7.74 3.26
CA MET A 46 -12.22 -8.82 2.98
C MET A 46 -12.10 -9.41 1.56
N LEU A 47 -10.96 -9.22 0.91
CA LEU A 47 -10.68 -9.79 -0.40
C LEU A 47 -10.04 -11.17 -0.27
N PRO A 48 -10.26 -12.08 -1.25
CA PRO A 48 -9.50 -13.32 -1.32
C PRO A 48 -7.99 -13.04 -1.39
N ALA A 49 -7.17 -13.85 -0.69
CA ALA A 49 -5.72 -13.68 -0.66
C ALA A 49 -5.06 -13.61 -2.06
N ARG A 50 -5.61 -14.35 -3.04
CA ARG A 50 -5.13 -14.30 -4.43
C ARG A 50 -5.35 -12.93 -5.08
N THR A 51 -6.47 -12.28 -4.75
CA THR A 51 -6.81 -10.93 -5.21
C THR A 51 -5.92 -9.89 -4.55
N VAL A 52 -5.65 -10.02 -3.25
CA VAL A 52 -4.69 -9.15 -2.54
C VAL A 52 -3.30 -9.28 -3.14
N ARG A 53 -2.83 -10.50 -3.42
CA ARG A 53 -1.54 -10.71 -4.08
C ARG A 53 -1.48 -10.03 -5.45
N TYR A 54 -2.52 -10.19 -6.26
CA TYR A 54 -2.59 -9.51 -7.56
C TYR A 54 -2.60 -7.98 -7.40
N ALA A 55 -3.36 -7.46 -6.43
CA ALA A 55 -3.39 -6.04 -6.12
C ALA A 55 -2.01 -5.52 -5.71
N LEU A 56 -1.30 -6.20 -4.80
CA LEU A 56 0.03 -5.81 -4.35
C LEU A 56 1.03 -5.78 -5.51
N ASN A 57 1.09 -6.81 -6.34
CA ASN A 57 1.94 -6.81 -7.53
C ASN A 57 1.66 -5.59 -8.44
N GLN A 58 0.38 -5.29 -8.69
CA GLN A 58 -0.01 -4.16 -9.51
C GLN A 58 0.36 -2.79 -8.89
N LEU A 59 0.43 -2.71 -7.56
CA LEU A 59 0.83 -1.50 -6.85
C LEU A 59 2.36 -1.36 -6.83
N GLU A 60 3.09 -2.46 -6.64
CA GLU A 60 4.56 -2.52 -6.69
C GLU A 60 5.07 -2.17 -8.10
N ASP A 61 4.46 -2.72 -9.16
CA ASP A 61 4.79 -2.41 -10.56
C ASP A 61 4.63 -0.91 -10.92
N ARG A 62 3.90 -0.15 -10.09
CA ARG A 62 3.64 1.29 -10.24
C ARG A 62 4.37 2.13 -9.20
N ASP A 63 5.25 1.53 -8.40
CA ASP A 63 5.97 2.14 -7.29
C ASP A 63 5.04 2.82 -6.25
N LEU A 64 3.81 2.35 -6.10
CA LEU A 64 2.85 2.91 -5.13
C LEU A 64 3.00 2.29 -3.74
N VAL A 65 3.53 1.08 -3.66
CA VAL A 65 3.82 0.40 -2.39
C VAL A 65 5.21 -0.18 -2.45
N THR A 66 5.81 -0.36 -1.28
CA THR A 66 7.07 -1.08 -1.10
C THR A 66 6.82 -2.33 -0.27
N SER A 67 7.72 -3.31 -0.39
CA SER A 67 7.71 -4.49 0.46
C SER A 67 9.06 -4.73 1.10
N GLU A 68 9.02 -5.18 2.35
CA GLU A 68 10.20 -5.52 3.14
C GLU A 68 9.98 -6.85 3.86
N ILE A 69 11.08 -7.57 4.14
CA ILE A 69 11.02 -8.80 4.91
C ILE A 69 10.51 -8.47 6.32
N SER A 70 9.51 -9.22 6.78
CA SER A 70 8.99 -9.05 8.13
C SER A 70 10.01 -9.46 9.18
N PHE A 71 10.23 -8.61 10.18
CA PHE A 71 11.05 -8.93 11.35
C PHE A 71 10.45 -10.04 12.22
N MET A 72 9.13 -10.25 12.18
CA MET A 72 8.45 -11.25 13.01
C MET A 72 8.49 -12.65 12.38
N ASP A 73 8.41 -12.73 11.04
CA ASP A 73 8.58 -13.96 10.27
C ASP A 73 9.25 -13.63 8.94
N ALA A 74 10.53 -13.96 8.81
CA ALA A 74 11.33 -13.64 7.63
C ALA A 74 10.86 -14.30 6.32
N ARG A 75 9.89 -15.22 6.38
CA ARG A 75 9.24 -15.81 5.20
C ARG A 75 8.10 -14.95 4.66
N GLN A 76 7.69 -13.92 5.40
CA GLN A 76 6.62 -13.01 5.05
C GLN A 76 7.20 -11.65 4.67
N ASN A 77 6.50 -10.98 3.76
CA ASN A 77 6.71 -9.56 3.51
C ASN A 77 5.66 -8.74 4.24
N VAL A 78 6.07 -7.57 4.70
CA VAL A 78 5.20 -6.46 5.07
C VAL A 78 5.18 -5.45 3.94
N TYR A 79 4.05 -4.80 3.74
CA TYR A 79 3.81 -3.83 2.68
C TYR A 79 3.45 -2.49 3.30
N SER A 80 3.95 -1.42 2.72
CA SER A 80 3.70 -0.04 3.12
C SER A 80 3.56 0.84 1.89
N LEU A 81 3.04 2.06 2.07
CA LEU A 81 3.06 3.05 1.00
C LEU A 81 4.51 3.41 0.63
N ASN A 82 4.72 3.73 -0.64
CA ASN A 82 5.98 4.34 -1.06
C ASN A 82 5.98 5.82 -0.71
N ASP A 83 6.39 6.18 0.50
CA ASP A 83 6.35 7.56 0.99
C ASP A 83 7.08 8.55 0.06
N GLU A 84 8.19 8.14 -0.56
CA GLU A 84 8.93 8.98 -1.52
C GLU A 84 8.06 9.32 -2.74
N ARG A 85 7.35 8.32 -3.27
CA ARG A 85 6.47 8.50 -4.43
C ARG A 85 5.30 9.43 -4.13
N PHE A 86 4.72 9.32 -2.93
CA PHE A 86 3.61 10.18 -2.51
C PHE A 86 4.10 11.59 -2.15
N ALA A 87 5.32 11.75 -1.63
CA ALA A 87 5.94 13.06 -1.38
C ALA A 87 6.27 13.81 -2.69
N GLU A 88 6.72 13.11 -3.73
CA GLU A 88 6.96 13.71 -5.06
C GLU A 88 5.67 14.30 -5.64
N ALA A 89 4.55 13.57 -5.52
CA ALA A 89 3.24 14.03 -5.97
C ALA A 89 2.74 15.26 -5.18
N ALA A 90 3.14 15.40 -3.90
CA ALA A 90 2.79 16.53 -3.04
C ALA A 90 3.45 17.84 -3.43
N SER A 91 4.62 17.74 -4.05
CA SER A 91 5.48 18.87 -4.35
C SER A 91 5.17 19.50 -5.72
N ARG A 92 4.15 19.00 -6.43
CA ARG A 92 3.70 19.48 -7.75
C ARG A 92 2.37 20.23 -7.62
#